data_AF-A0A7C1A9L9-F1
#
_entry.id   AF-A0A7C1A9L9-F1
#
_cell.length_a   1.000
_cell.length_b   1.000
_cell.length_c   1.000
_cell.angle_alpha   90.00
_cell.angle_beta   90.00
_cell.angle_gamma   90.00
#
_symmetry.space_group_name_H-M   'P 1'
#
loop_
_entity.id
_entity.type
_entity.pdbx_description
1 polymer ?
#
loop_
_entity_poly.entity_id
_entity_poly.type
_entity_poly.pdbx_seq_one_letter_code
_entity_poly.pdbx_strand_id
1 'polypeptide(L)' 'MATLSFKIGHVYCYDCVKAVGKFVGKMKGVLSVEVKNNDSAVIEYDPSRIEFSEEKFRRIVMDCIDRLGFRIKKT' A
#
# COMPACT_ATOMS: atom_id res chain seq x y z
N MET A 1 10.94 -11.05 -4.57
CA MET A 1 9.51 -10.97 -4.18
C MET A 1 9.36 -10.90 -2.68
N ALA A 2 8.82 -9.78 -2.18
CA ALA A 2 8.54 -9.51 -0.78
C ALA A 2 7.10 -8.99 -0.63
N THR A 3 6.51 -9.18 0.54
CA THR A 3 5.12 -8.82 0.80
C THR A 3 5.05 -7.92 2.03
N LEU A 4 4.44 -6.74 1.87
CA LEU A 4 4.19 -5.80 2.96
C LEU A 4 2.70 -5.79 3.30
N SER A 5 2.38 -6.01 4.58
CA SER A 5 1.02 -5.93 5.10
C SER A 5 0.86 -4.72 6.02
N PHE A 6 -0.22 -3.97 5.82
CA PHE A 6 -0.57 -2.79 6.60
C PHE A 6 -2.00 -2.90 7.11
N LYS A 7 -2.20 -2.57 8.38
CA LYS A 7 -3.55 -2.31 8.91
C LYS A 7 -3.98 -0.91 8.50
N ILE A 8 -5.05 -0.83 7.73
CA ILE A 8 -5.73 0.40 7.34
C ILE A 8 -7.01 0.54 8.15
N GLY A 9 -7.29 1.75 8.65
CA GLY A 9 -8.58 2.03 9.27
C GLY A 9 -9.69 1.91 8.23
N HIS A 10 -10.76 1.21 8.61
CA HIS A 10 -12.02 1.00 7.90
C HIS A 10 -12.12 1.69 6.53
N VAL A 11 -12.01 0.89 5.46
CA VAL A 11 -12.16 1.35 4.08
C VAL A 11 -13.59 1.87 3.83
N TYR A 12 -13.71 3.07 3.26
CA TYR A 12 -15.01 3.71 2.99
C TYR A 12 -15.70 3.24 1.70
N CYS A 13 -14.97 2.77 0.66
CA CYS A 13 -15.56 2.26 -0.57
C CYS A 13 -14.57 1.39 -1.39
N TYR A 14 -15.09 0.43 -2.17
CA TYR A 14 -14.32 -0.39 -3.11
C TYR A 14 -13.53 0.46 -4.12
N ASP A 15 -14.09 1.59 -4.55
CA ASP A 15 -13.42 2.54 -5.43
C ASP A 15 -12.18 3.19 -4.78
N CYS A 16 -12.22 3.47 -3.48
CA CYS A 16 -11.07 3.99 -2.75
C CYS A 16 -9.94 2.96 -2.72
N VAL A 17 -10.24 1.68 -2.47
CA VAL A 17 -9.26 0.59 -2.52
C VAL A 17 -8.64 0.46 -3.90
N LYS A 18 -9.48 0.50 -4.94
CA LYS A 18 -9.05 0.37 -6.32
C LYS A 18 -8.15 1.55 -6.74
N ALA A 19 -8.40 2.74 -6.23
CA ALA A 19 -7.55 3.91 -6.44
C ALA A 19 -6.15 3.73 -5.80
N VAL A 20 -6.09 3.25 -4.55
CA VAL A 20 -4.81 2.92 -3.87
C VAL A 20 -4.05 1.86 -4.67
N GLY A 21 -4.70 0.75 -5.02
CA GLY A 21 -4.09 -0.32 -5.77
C GLY A 21 -3.54 0.14 -7.11
N LYS A 22 -4.25 1.04 -7.81
CA LYS A 22 -3.74 1.67 -9.04
C LYS A 22 -2.55 2.60 -8.80
N PHE A 23 -2.56 3.39 -7.73
CA PHE A 23 -1.47 4.32 -7.44
C PHE A 23 -0.21 3.59 -6.99
N VAL A 24 -0.35 2.68 -6.02
CA VAL A 24 0.73 1.86 -5.48
C VAL A 24 1.22 0.86 -6.53
N GLY A 25 0.32 0.23 -7.29
CA GLY A 25 0.67 -0.66 -8.40
C GLY A 25 1.41 0.02 -9.55
N LYS A 26 1.34 1.36 -9.67
CA LYS A 26 2.14 2.14 -10.62
C LYS A 26 3.55 2.46 -10.11
N MET A 27 3.85 2.23 -8.83
CA MET A 27 5.20 2.47 -8.32
C MET A 27 6.17 1.42 -8.88
N LYS A 28 7.37 1.88 -9.23
CA LYS A 28 8.47 1.00 -9.66
C LYS A 28 8.75 -0.05 -8.59
N GLY A 29 8.70 -1.32 -9.01
CA GLY A 29 8.94 -2.47 -8.14
C GLY A 29 7.70 -3.06 -7.51
N VAL A 30 6.52 -2.42 -7.58
CA VAL A 30 5.28 -3.04 -7.12
C VAL A 30 4.77 -4.04 -8.17
N LEU A 31 4.38 -5.22 -7.70
CA LEU A 31 3.86 -6.31 -8.51
C LEU A 31 2.33 -6.33 -8.44
N SER A 32 1.78 -6.32 -7.21
CA SER A 32 0.34 -6.41 -6.95
C SER A 32 -0.04 -5.73 -5.64
N VAL A 33 -1.31 -5.31 -5.54
CA VAL A 33 -1.88 -4.73 -4.33
C VAL A 33 -3.26 -5.33 -4.11
N GLU A 34 -3.45 -5.97 -2.97
CA GLU A 34 -4.70 -6.55 -2.52
C GLU A 34 -5.14 -5.92 -1.20
N VAL A 35 -6.45 -5.77 -1.02
CA VAL A 35 -7.01 -5.41 0.29
C VAL A 35 -7.84 -6.57 0.79
N LYS A 36 -7.43 -7.11 1.94
CA LYS A 36 -8.13 -8.17 2.67
C LYS A 36 -9.03 -7.53 3.72
N ASN A 37 -10.30 -7.96 3.73
CA ASN A 37 -11.30 -7.63 4.75
C ASN A 37 -11.56 -6.12 5.00
N ASN A 38 -11.25 -5.23 4.06
CA ASN A 38 -11.45 -3.77 4.21
C ASN A 38 -10.73 -3.12 5.42
N ASP A 39 -9.87 -3.86 6.13
CA ASP A 39 -9.06 -3.37 7.25
C ASP A 39 -7.55 -3.63 7.06
N SER A 40 -7.19 -4.47 6.09
CA SER A 40 -5.81 -4.90 5.89
C SER A 40 -5.43 -4.80 4.41
N ALA A 41 -4.38 -4.07 4.08
CA ALA A 41 -3.81 -4.01 2.74
C ALA A 41 -2.54 -4.86 2.66
N VAL A 42 -2.40 -5.63 1.58
CA VAL A 42 -1.26 -6.49 1.26
C VAL A 42 -0.68 -6.02 -0.07
N ILE A 43 0.59 -5.67 -0.06
CA ILE A 43 1.31 -5.16 -1.23
C ILE A 43 2.45 -6.10 -1.53
N GLU A 44 2.46 -6.65 -2.74
CA GLU A 44 3.56 -7.46 -3.27
C GLU A 44 4.47 -6.57 -4.09
N TYR A 45 5.76 -6.62 -3.79
CA TYR A 45 6.78 -5.86 -4.50
C TYR A 45 8.05 -6.68 -4.67
N ASP A 46 8.89 -6.24 -5.58
CA ASP A 46 10.19 -6.81 -5.82
C ASP A 46 11.30 -5.89 -5.30
N PRO A 47 11.97 -6.25 -4.19
CA PRO A 47 12.98 -5.39 -3.58
C PRO A 47 14.18 -5.13 -4.50
N SER A 48 14.47 -6.03 -5.46
CA SER A 48 15.54 -5.82 -6.44
C SER A 48 15.21 -4.77 -7.49
N ARG A 49 13.93 -4.41 -7.65
CA ARG A 49 13.45 -3.35 -8.55
C ARG A 49 13.23 -2.00 -7.87
N ILE A 50 13.36 -1.94 -6.54
CA ILE A 50 13.19 -0.69 -5.79
C ILE A 50 14.57 -0.01 -5.73
N GLU A 51 14.66 1.22 -6.27
CA GLU A 51 15.87 2.05 -6.21
C GLU A 51 16.17 2.61 -4.81
N PHE A 52 15.31 2.34 -3.82
CA PHE A 52 15.38 2.86 -2.46
C PHE A 52 15.24 1.73 -1.42
N SER A 53 15.71 1.96 -0.20
CA SER A 53 15.54 1.02 0.92
C SER A 53 14.07 0.70 1.18
N GLU A 54 13.80 -0.52 1.67
CA GLU A 54 12.46 -0.99 2.03
C GLU A 54 11.72 -0.03 2.97
N GLU A 55 12.43 0.55 3.95
CA GLU A 55 11.87 1.54 4.86
C GLU A 55 11.34 2.80 4.15
N LYS A 56 12.06 3.24 3.11
CA LYS A 56 11.67 4.41 2.31
C LYS A 56 10.47 4.08 1.44
N PHE A 57 10.47 2.90 0.83
CA PHE A 57 9.33 2.39 0.08
C PHE A 57 8.07 2.30 0.97
N ARG A 58 8.20 1.70 2.16
CA ARG A 58 7.13 1.63 3.16
C ARG A 58 6.59 3.02 3.51
N ARG A 59 7.47 4.00 3.68
CA ARG A 59 7.09 5.38 4.00
C ARG A 59 6.33 6.07 2.87
N ILE A 60 6.74 5.85 1.62
CA ILE A 60 6.05 6.37 0.42
C ILE A 60 4.66 5.75 0.31
N VAL A 61 4.55 4.43 0.50
CA VAL A 61 3.27 3.73 0.49
C VAL A 61 2.34 4.26 1.59
N MET A 62 2.85 4.44 2.81
CA MET A 62 2.09 5.01 3.92
C MET A 62 1.63 6.45 3.64
N ASP A 63 2.51 7.29 3.10
CA ASP A 63 2.17 8.67 2.71
C ASP A 63 1.09 8.68 1.62
N CYS A 64 1.18 7.79 0.63
CA CYS A 64 0.15 7.67 -0.41
C CYS A 64 -1.20 7.27 0.18
N ILE A 65 -1.21 6.30 1.09
CA ILE A 65 -2.44 5.84 1.77
C ILE A 65 -3.03 6.99 2.62
N ASP A 66 -2.20 7.73 3.34
CA ASP A 66 -2.62 8.89 4.16
C ASP A 66 -3.20 10.02 3.27
N ARG A 67 -2.51 10.37 2.18
CA ARG A 67 -2.96 11.36 1.19
C ARG A 67 -4.25 11.00 0.48
N LEU A 68 -4.53 9.70 0.35
CA LEU A 68 -5.79 9.20 -0.21
C LEU A 68 -6.93 9.23 0.83
N GLY A 69 -6.67 9.70 2.06
CA GLY A 69 -7.66 9.88 3.10
C GLY A 69 -7.90 8.65 3.98
N PHE A 70 -7.06 7.61 3.87
CA PHE A 70 -7.17 6.45 4.74
C PHE A 70 -6.49 6.75 6.07
N ARG A 71 -7.27 6.71 7.16
CA ARG A 71 -6.71 6.77 8.52
C ARG A 71 -5.90 5.50 8.80
N ILE A 72 -4.58 5.58 8.69
CA ILE A 72 -3.69 4.52 9.15
C ILE A 72 -3.69 4.57 10.69
N LYS A 73 -4.27 3.55 11.35
CA LYS A 73 -4.10 3.41 12.80
C LYS A 73 -2.65 2.99 13.07
N LYS A 74 -1.82 3.94 13.53
CA LYS A 74 -0.62 3.61 14.30
C LYS A 74 -1.10 3.05 15.64
N THR A 75 -1.07 1.73 15.80
CA THR A 75 -0.98 1.10 17.12
C THR A 75 0.48 1.05 17.52
#